data_AF-A0A7X6Q2Z9-F1
#
_entry.id   AF-A0A7X6Q2Z9-F1
#
_cell.length_a   1.000
_cell.length_b   1.000
_cell.length_c   1.000
_cell.angle_alpha   90.00
_cell.angle_beta   90.00
_cell.angle_gamma   90.00
#
_symmetry.space_group_name_H-M   'P 1'
#
loop_
_entity.id
_entity.type
_entity.pdbx_description
1 polymer ?
#
loop_
_entity_poly.entity_id
_entity_poly.type
_entity_poly.pdbx_seq_one_letter_code
_entity_poly.pdbx_strand_id
1 'polypeptide(L)'
;MKTDQHFLTSTYNRYLLPTMAGILGGTVMVTIDSMLVGSFVGQTGLMAVNLFLPLQLLFSTLGALVASGGAVLSAQARGRNEAEKSRQIMGTSSLLSLGLALLFILGGLIFLGPLTRFLAGNAWSPDMEAYARLLVLAGLPKTLLYIPFYYLRLDGKNDLAAGLLLFMASLNIILDLLFMQVMHMGILGAALAGLLALLVTCLAAFYCLLFMGGSFAWPLAISWTPQSLETLKTGSPAAMANLTFALRILLINGLLLSLGNQYLVFFAVITAVSEFSLFFINGVPQTAQPILSVYGVEKGNVGIRLLMTRQIRMGLAIATFFGSLIMLSHQRVTGLFGVSQDMRFPLICLFFSLLIGQINSIMTGYYTAMNRISLANLVTVLRVLVLPVLFAAWLGAVWPELVWLFLPLSELLALLTWLGASLVKAWKDPDLSGLLLLDERLEKSGRAIDFTVANDPVAICQASERIIEFCRQNDLSAKQTMRFSLAIEEIMTVMADKSLDGRGSFDVRAFACEGRITLRIRCGGRQYNPIPLIRSDQDMEEDSLFGIRMIMDMVKDMLYISTFGVNSFFVEIE
;
A
#
# COMPACT_ATOMS: atom_id res chain seq x y z
N MET A 1 9.24 25.46 9.81
CA MET A 1 8.48 24.28 10.29
C MET A 1 7.06 24.12 9.70
N LYS A 2 6.42 25.14 9.09
CA LYS A 2 5.05 25.00 8.52
C LYS A 2 5.00 24.47 7.08
N THR A 3 6.07 24.55 6.29
CA THR A 3 5.99 24.32 4.84
C THR A 3 6.27 22.87 4.41
N ASP A 4 7.12 22.10 5.11
CA ASP A 4 7.30 20.64 4.86
C ASP A 4 6.00 19.87 5.04
N GLN A 5 5.17 20.38 5.96
CA GLN A 5 3.86 19.82 6.22
C GLN A 5 2.95 19.91 5.03
N HIS A 6 2.97 21.03 4.31
CA HIS A 6 2.03 21.28 3.23
C HIS A 6 2.28 20.34 2.07
N PHE A 7 3.55 20.14 1.69
CA PHE A 7 3.88 19.38 0.51
C PHE A 7 3.57 17.88 0.67
N LEU A 8 4.15 17.22 1.69
CA LEU A 8 3.88 15.80 1.97
C LEU A 8 2.39 15.53 2.19
N THR A 9 1.70 16.43 2.91
CA THR A 9 0.26 16.33 3.16
C THR A 9 -0.54 16.50 1.87
N SER A 10 -0.19 17.46 1.02
CA SER A 10 -0.88 17.71 -0.25
C SER A 10 -0.75 16.53 -1.20
N THR A 11 0.46 15.97 -1.33
CA THR A 11 0.74 14.77 -2.12
C THR A 11 -0.03 13.56 -1.60
N TYR A 12 0.01 13.29 -0.29
CA TYR A 12 -0.76 12.20 0.31
C TYR A 12 -2.27 12.36 0.06
N ASN A 13 -2.82 13.55 0.32
CA ASN A 13 -4.25 13.81 0.14
C ASN A 13 -4.68 13.64 -1.34
N ARG A 14 -3.85 14.10 -2.28
CA ARG A 14 -4.10 13.96 -3.72
C ARG A 14 -4.20 12.50 -4.13
N TYR A 15 -3.37 11.63 -3.55
CA TYR A 15 -3.30 10.21 -3.90
C TYR A 15 -4.27 9.32 -3.12
N LEU A 16 -4.73 9.77 -1.96
CA LEU A 16 -5.62 8.99 -1.10
C LEU A 16 -6.96 8.66 -1.77
N LEU A 17 -7.63 9.68 -2.33
CA LEU A 17 -8.94 9.50 -2.97
C LEU A 17 -8.89 8.51 -4.15
N PRO A 18 -7.95 8.62 -5.10
CA PRO A 18 -7.80 7.64 -6.16
C PRO A 18 -7.55 6.21 -5.65
N THR A 19 -6.64 6.03 -4.68
CA THR A 19 -6.38 4.69 -4.12
C THR A 19 -7.65 4.08 -3.52
N MET A 20 -8.39 4.88 -2.74
CA MET A 20 -9.66 4.48 -2.14
C MET A 20 -10.72 4.15 -3.19
N ALA A 21 -10.88 5.01 -4.21
CA ALA A 21 -11.82 4.79 -5.30
C ALA A 21 -11.51 3.51 -6.09
N GLY A 22 -10.23 3.21 -6.33
CA GLY A 22 -9.81 1.97 -6.97
C GLY A 22 -10.19 0.73 -6.16
N ILE A 23 -9.93 0.74 -4.85
CA ILE A 23 -10.30 -0.40 -3.97
C ILE A 23 -11.83 -0.54 -3.90
N LEU A 24 -12.57 0.57 -3.78
CA LEU A 24 -14.03 0.58 -3.79
C LEU A 24 -14.59 0.01 -5.10
N GLY A 25 -14.01 0.38 -6.25
CA GLY A 25 -14.38 -0.19 -7.55
C GLY A 25 -14.24 -1.71 -7.59
N GLY A 26 -13.17 -2.25 -6.98
CA GLY A 26 -12.99 -3.69 -6.81
C GLY A 26 -14.08 -4.34 -5.95
N THR A 27 -14.43 -3.74 -4.81
CA THR A 27 -15.51 -4.25 -3.94
C THR A 27 -16.88 -4.20 -4.63
N VAL A 28 -17.17 -3.12 -5.35
CA VAL A 28 -18.41 -2.96 -6.11
C VAL A 28 -18.51 -3.99 -7.23
N MET A 29 -17.41 -4.26 -7.93
CA MET A 29 -17.35 -5.30 -8.97
C MET A 29 -17.76 -6.66 -8.41
N VAL A 30 -17.14 -7.12 -7.31
CA VAL A 30 -17.44 -8.43 -6.69
C VAL A 30 -18.90 -8.49 -6.22
N THR A 31 -19.42 -7.38 -5.72
CA THR A 31 -20.82 -7.29 -5.26
C THR A 31 -21.79 -7.42 -6.44
N ILE A 32 -21.54 -6.69 -7.53
CA ILE A 32 -22.40 -6.73 -8.72
C ILE A 32 -22.32 -8.09 -9.40
N ASP A 33 -21.13 -8.68 -9.56
CA ASP A 33 -20.95 -10.03 -10.10
C ASP A 33 -21.81 -11.06 -9.33
N SER A 34 -21.73 -11.03 -7.99
CA SER A 34 -22.55 -11.89 -7.14
C SER A 34 -24.06 -11.66 -7.33
N MET A 35 -24.49 -10.40 -7.47
CA MET A 35 -25.89 -10.07 -7.74
C MET A 35 -26.36 -10.57 -9.12
N LEU A 36 -25.54 -10.37 -10.16
CA LEU A 36 -25.86 -10.79 -11.53
C LEU A 36 -25.94 -12.31 -11.62
N VAL A 37 -24.97 -13.04 -11.05
CA VAL A 37 -25.00 -14.51 -10.98
C VAL A 37 -26.25 -14.98 -10.23
N GLY A 38 -26.58 -14.38 -9.09
CA GLY A 38 -27.80 -14.69 -8.34
C GLY A 38 -29.08 -14.47 -9.14
N SER A 39 -29.14 -13.40 -9.93
CA SER A 39 -30.32 -13.04 -10.71
C SER A 39 -30.51 -13.89 -11.98
N PHE A 40 -29.44 -14.19 -12.72
CA PHE A 40 -29.52 -14.86 -14.02
C PHE A 40 -29.27 -16.36 -13.97
N VAL A 41 -28.46 -16.83 -13.02
CA VAL A 41 -28.12 -18.27 -12.88
C VAL A 41 -28.89 -18.91 -11.72
N GLY A 42 -29.26 -18.13 -10.70
CA GLY A 42 -29.99 -18.61 -9.54
C GLY A 42 -29.10 -19.26 -8.47
N GLN A 43 -29.72 -20.04 -7.57
CA GLN A 43 -29.06 -20.59 -6.38
C GLN A 43 -27.86 -21.48 -6.71
N THR A 44 -27.94 -22.29 -7.77
CA THR A 44 -26.84 -23.16 -8.21
C THR A 44 -25.60 -22.36 -8.60
N GLY A 45 -25.79 -21.20 -9.24
CA GLY A 45 -24.71 -20.28 -9.61
C GLY A 45 -24.03 -19.66 -8.39
N LEU A 46 -24.83 -19.12 -7.46
CA LEU A 46 -24.32 -18.54 -6.22
C LEU A 46 -23.57 -19.57 -5.37
N MET A 47 -24.07 -20.80 -5.31
CA MET A 47 -23.40 -21.89 -4.58
C MET A 47 -22.00 -22.14 -5.17
N ALA A 48 -21.89 -22.23 -6.50
CA ALA A 48 -20.61 -22.42 -7.17
C ALA A 48 -19.65 -21.24 -6.96
N VAL A 49 -20.11 -19.99 -7.04
CA VAL A 49 -19.29 -18.81 -6.74
C VAL A 49 -18.69 -18.88 -5.33
N ASN A 50 -19.53 -19.17 -4.32
CA ASN A 50 -19.09 -19.27 -2.94
C ASN A 50 -18.12 -20.44 -2.71
N LEU A 51 -18.36 -21.58 -3.37
CA LEU A 51 -17.53 -22.77 -3.24
C LEU A 51 -16.10 -22.57 -3.75
N PHE A 52 -15.93 -21.80 -4.84
CA PHE A 52 -14.63 -21.50 -5.43
C PHE A 52 -14.03 -20.16 -5.00
N LEU A 53 -14.66 -19.42 -4.09
CA LEU A 53 -14.10 -18.21 -3.50
C LEU A 53 -12.69 -18.41 -2.90
N PRO A 54 -12.38 -19.51 -2.17
CA PRO A 54 -11.03 -19.74 -1.65
C PRO A 54 -9.95 -19.82 -2.73
N LEU A 55 -10.29 -20.36 -3.91
CA LEU A 55 -9.37 -20.41 -5.05
C LEU A 55 -9.06 -19.00 -5.56
N GLN A 56 -10.06 -18.12 -5.62
CA GLN A 56 -9.83 -16.73 -5.98
C GLN A 56 -8.95 -16.00 -4.95
N LEU A 57 -9.19 -16.25 -3.65
CA LEU A 57 -8.40 -15.69 -2.56
C LEU A 57 -6.94 -16.17 -2.61
N LEU A 58 -6.69 -17.41 -3.02
CA LEU A 58 -5.35 -17.94 -3.21
C LEU A 58 -4.55 -17.14 -4.24
N PHE A 59 -5.12 -16.89 -5.43
CA PHE A 59 -4.45 -16.07 -6.45
C PHE A 59 -4.28 -14.61 -6.01
N SER A 60 -5.26 -14.03 -5.30
CA SER A 60 -5.11 -12.71 -4.67
C SER A 60 -3.97 -12.69 -3.64
N THR A 61 -3.80 -13.77 -2.88
CA THR A 61 -2.73 -13.93 -1.89
C THR A 61 -1.36 -13.99 -2.55
N LEU A 62 -1.22 -14.75 -3.64
CA LEU A 62 0.02 -14.83 -4.41
C LEU A 62 0.38 -13.47 -5.04
N GLY A 63 -0.61 -12.77 -5.62
CA GLY A 63 -0.41 -11.45 -6.20
C GLY A 63 0.02 -10.42 -5.15
N ALA A 64 -0.68 -10.38 -4.02
CA ALA A 64 -0.35 -9.48 -2.91
C ALA A 64 1.02 -9.78 -2.28
N LEU A 65 1.38 -11.07 -2.14
CA LEU A 65 2.67 -11.52 -1.62
C LEU A 65 3.84 -10.95 -2.43
N VAL A 66 3.77 -11.05 -3.75
CA VAL A 66 4.88 -10.62 -4.60
C VAL A 66 4.83 -9.11 -4.83
N ALA A 67 3.66 -8.55 -5.14
CA ALA A 67 3.54 -7.13 -5.49
C ALA A 67 3.78 -6.19 -4.29
N SER A 68 3.25 -6.51 -3.10
CA SER A 68 3.48 -5.68 -1.93
C SER A 68 4.95 -5.73 -1.49
N GLY A 69 5.57 -6.91 -1.54
CA GLY A 69 6.98 -7.07 -1.18
C GLY A 69 7.90 -6.34 -2.15
N GLY A 70 7.67 -6.55 -3.46
CA GLY A 70 8.45 -5.94 -4.53
C GLY A 70 8.34 -4.43 -4.51
N ALA A 71 7.13 -3.88 -4.33
CA ALA A 71 6.93 -2.44 -4.29
C ALA A 71 7.57 -1.77 -3.07
N VAL A 72 7.55 -2.41 -1.89
CA VAL A 72 8.26 -1.90 -0.70
C VAL A 72 9.76 -1.89 -0.93
N LEU A 73 10.34 -2.99 -1.44
CA LEU A 73 11.78 -3.05 -1.72
C LEU A 73 12.20 -2.11 -2.84
N SER A 74 11.39 -1.96 -3.89
CA SER A 74 11.61 -0.97 -4.96
C SER A 74 11.50 0.46 -4.42
N ALA A 75 10.56 0.75 -3.53
CA ALA A 75 10.46 2.05 -2.86
C ALA A 75 11.70 2.34 -2.00
N GLN A 76 12.17 1.36 -1.25
CA GLN A 76 13.41 1.47 -0.47
C GLN A 76 14.63 1.64 -1.38
N ALA A 77 14.75 0.88 -2.47
CA ALA A 77 15.82 1.03 -3.44
C ALA A 77 15.81 2.41 -4.10
N ARG A 78 14.62 2.96 -4.42
CA ARG A 78 14.48 4.36 -4.87
C ARG A 78 14.94 5.34 -3.79
N GLY A 79 14.59 5.12 -2.53
CA GLY A 79 15.08 5.93 -1.41
C GLY A 79 16.58 5.80 -1.15
N ARG A 80 17.22 4.68 -1.56
CA ARG A 80 18.68 4.47 -1.54
C ARG A 80 19.36 4.96 -2.80
N ASN A 81 18.63 5.61 -3.70
CA ASN A 81 19.15 6.09 -4.97
C ASN A 81 19.57 4.98 -5.95
N GLU A 82 19.15 3.74 -5.71
CA GLU A 82 19.44 2.57 -6.55
C GLU A 82 18.32 2.37 -7.59
N ALA A 83 18.09 3.34 -8.47
CA ALA A 83 16.98 3.30 -9.44
C ALA A 83 17.02 2.05 -10.34
N GLU A 84 18.21 1.64 -10.78
CA GLU A 84 18.39 0.42 -11.57
C GLU A 84 18.00 -0.84 -10.78
N LYS A 85 18.38 -0.91 -9.50
CA LYS A 85 17.98 -2.02 -8.62
C LYS A 85 16.48 -2.03 -8.39
N SER A 86 15.84 -0.87 -8.24
CA SER A 86 14.38 -0.77 -8.20
C SER A 86 13.74 -1.37 -9.45
N ARG A 87 14.32 -1.13 -10.64
CA ARG A 87 13.88 -1.74 -11.91
C ARG A 87 14.07 -3.25 -11.93
N GLN A 88 15.23 -3.73 -11.48
CA GLN A 88 15.51 -5.17 -11.38
C GLN A 88 14.56 -5.89 -10.43
N ILE A 89 14.21 -5.28 -9.28
CA ILE A 89 13.23 -5.82 -8.34
C ILE A 89 11.85 -5.95 -8.99
N MET A 90 11.42 -4.97 -9.81
CA MET A 90 10.15 -5.06 -10.55
C MET A 90 10.15 -6.21 -11.56
N GLY A 91 11.23 -6.35 -12.35
CA GLY A 91 11.39 -7.45 -13.29
C GLY A 91 11.36 -8.81 -12.60
N THR A 92 12.12 -8.95 -11.51
CA THR A 92 12.16 -10.16 -10.68
C THR A 92 10.81 -10.47 -10.06
N SER A 93 10.10 -9.46 -9.56
CA SER A 93 8.75 -9.61 -8.99
C SER A 93 7.73 -10.04 -10.05
N SER A 94 7.81 -9.49 -11.27
CA SER A 94 6.92 -9.86 -12.37
C SER A 94 7.13 -11.32 -12.78
N LEU A 95 8.39 -11.74 -12.89
CA LEU A 95 8.77 -13.11 -13.24
C LEU A 95 8.45 -14.10 -12.12
N LEU A 96 8.66 -13.72 -10.87
CA LEU A 96 8.29 -14.51 -9.70
C LEU A 96 6.76 -14.69 -9.62
N SER A 97 6.01 -13.62 -9.87
CA SER A 97 4.55 -13.65 -9.94
C SER A 97 4.07 -14.56 -11.07
N LEU A 98 4.70 -14.50 -12.25
CA LEU A 98 4.42 -15.39 -13.38
C LEU A 98 4.70 -16.85 -13.02
N GLY A 99 5.87 -17.14 -12.45
CA GLY A 99 6.27 -18.49 -12.05
C GLY A 99 5.35 -19.09 -11.00
N LEU A 100 5.00 -18.32 -9.96
CA LEU A 100 4.04 -18.75 -8.93
C LEU A 100 2.64 -18.96 -9.51
N ALA A 101 2.16 -18.05 -10.36
CA ALA A 101 0.85 -18.21 -11.00
C ALA A 101 0.80 -19.48 -11.86
N LEU A 102 1.82 -19.71 -12.71
CA LEU A 102 1.90 -20.91 -13.55
C LEU A 102 2.00 -22.19 -12.72
N LEU A 103 2.79 -22.20 -11.65
CA LEU A 103 2.90 -23.34 -10.74
C LEU A 103 1.54 -23.72 -10.13
N PHE A 104 0.80 -22.72 -9.63
CA PHE A 104 -0.51 -22.93 -9.02
C PHE A 104 -1.60 -23.25 -10.05
N ILE A 105 -1.47 -22.76 -11.29
CA ILE A 105 -2.35 -23.15 -12.40
C ILE A 105 -2.12 -24.59 -12.80
N LEU A 106 -0.87 -25.02 -12.95
CA LEU A 106 -0.53 -26.41 -13.27
C LEU A 106 -1.07 -27.35 -12.19
N GLY A 107 -0.81 -27.07 -10.92
CA GLY A 107 -1.39 -27.82 -9.81
C GLY A 107 -2.92 -27.77 -9.81
N GLY A 108 -3.49 -26.58 -10.00
CA GLY A 108 -4.93 -26.35 -10.04
C GLY A 108 -5.62 -27.15 -11.14
N LEU A 109 -5.04 -27.25 -12.33
CA LEU A 109 -5.57 -28.03 -13.45
C LEU A 109 -5.43 -29.55 -13.23
N ILE A 110 -4.31 -30.01 -12.67
CA ILE A 110 -4.09 -31.44 -12.36
C ILE A 110 -5.08 -31.92 -11.30
N PHE A 111 -5.29 -31.13 -10.24
CA PHE A 111 -6.15 -31.49 -9.12
C PHE A 111 -7.59 -30.99 -9.26
N LEU A 112 -7.93 -30.30 -10.37
CA LEU A 112 -9.22 -29.63 -10.53
C LEU A 112 -10.40 -30.59 -10.36
N GLY A 113 -10.44 -31.66 -11.17
CA GLY A 113 -11.57 -32.60 -11.16
C GLY A 113 -11.82 -33.19 -9.77
N PRO A 114 -10.80 -33.79 -9.11
CA PRO A 114 -10.92 -34.27 -7.73
C PRO A 114 -11.34 -33.19 -6.74
N LEU A 115 -10.75 -31.99 -6.82
CA LEU A 115 -11.06 -30.87 -5.92
C LEU A 115 -12.50 -30.39 -6.10
N THR A 116 -12.96 -30.25 -7.34
CA THR A 116 -14.31 -29.81 -7.70
C THR A 116 -15.36 -30.80 -7.18
N ARG A 117 -15.12 -32.10 -7.37
CA ARG A 117 -16.01 -33.17 -6.87
C ARG A 117 -16.00 -33.25 -5.35
N PHE A 118 -14.84 -33.08 -4.73
CA PHE A 118 -14.72 -33.05 -3.27
C PHE A 118 -15.47 -31.87 -2.66
N LEU A 119 -15.29 -30.67 -3.23
CA LEU A 119 -15.95 -29.45 -2.75
C LEU A 119 -17.46 -29.48 -3.00
N ALA A 120 -17.90 -29.88 -4.20
CA ALA A 120 -19.31 -29.81 -4.57
C ALA A 120 -20.14 -31.01 -4.08
N GLY A 121 -19.51 -32.14 -3.78
CA GLY A 121 -20.18 -33.36 -3.33
C GLY A 121 -21.33 -33.76 -4.25
N ASN A 122 -22.52 -33.94 -3.68
CA ASN A 122 -23.73 -34.32 -4.43
C ASN A 122 -24.26 -33.21 -5.35
N ALA A 123 -23.82 -31.96 -5.16
CA ALA A 123 -24.23 -30.82 -5.97
C ALA A 123 -23.29 -30.56 -7.15
N TRP A 124 -22.34 -31.48 -7.41
CA TRP A 124 -21.41 -31.39 -8.52
C TRP A 124 -22.14 -31.37 -9.88
N SER A 125 -21.65 -30.55 -10.79
CA SER A 125 -22.09 -30.51 -12.19
C SER A 125 -20.90 -30.28 -13.12
N PRO A 126 -20.99 -30.70 -14.39
CA PRO A 126 -19.98 -30.40 -15.41
C PRO A 126 -19.73 -28.89 -15.56
N ASP A 127 -20.77 -28.07 -15.43
CA ASP A 127 -20.67 -26.61 -15.52
C ASP A 127 -19.86 -26.01 -14.38
N MET A 128 -19.93 -26.58 -13.17
CA MET A 128 -19.08 -26.16 -12.04
C MET A 128 -17.60 -26.49 -12.27
N GLU A 129 -17.31 -27.64 -12.87
CA GLU A 129 -15.93 -28.02 -13.19
C GLU A 129 -15.35 -27.11 -14.30
N ALA A 130 -16.15 -26.78 -15.30
CA ALA A 130 -15.77 -25.83 -16.34
C ALA A 130 -15.62 -24.39 -15.81
N TYR A 131 -16.50 -23.96 -14.90
CA TYR A 131 -16.37 -22.69 -14.16
C TYR A 131 -15.06 -22.64 -13.36
N ALA A 132 -14.77 -23.68 -12.57
CA ALA A 132 -13.54 -23.79 -11.80
C ALA A 132 -12.30 -23.75 -12.70
N ARG A 133 -12.36 -24.37 -13.88
CA ARG A 133 -11.26 -24.36 -14.86
C ARG A 133 -10.97 -22.94 -15.34
N LEU A 134 -12.01 -22.17 -15.69
CA LEU A 134 -11.86 -20.77 -16.09
C LEU A 134 -11.31 -19.91 -14.95
N LEU A 135 -11.73 -20.15 -13.70
CA LEU A 135 -11.16 -19.45 -12.54
C LEU A 135 -9.68 -19.75 -12.33
N VAL A 136 -9.25 -21.01 -12.49
CA VAL A 136 -7.83 -21.37 -12.43
C VAL A 136 -7.06 -20.63 -13.52
N LEU A 137 -7.55 -20.63 -14.76
CA LEU A 137 -6.92 -19.89 -15.86
C LEU A 137 -6.86 -18.38 -15.61
N ALA A 138 -7.92 -17.80 -15.01
CA ALA A 138 -7.96 -16.41 -14.58
C ALA A 138 -6.97 -16.09 -13.46
N GLY A 139 -6.46 -17.10 -12.77
CA GLY A 139 -5.41 -16.97 -11.77
C GLY A 139 -4.15 -16.30 -12.30
N LEU A 140 -3.80 -16.48 -13.59
CA LEU A 140 -2.63 -15.86 -14.21
C LEU A 140 -2.76 -14.33 -14.28
N PRO A 141 -3.75 -13.78 -15.04
CA PRO A 141 -3.92 -12.34 -15.10
C PRO A 141 -4.25 -11.75 -13.73
N LYS A 142 -5.00 -12.46 -12.87
CA LYS A 142 -5.31 -11.99 -11.51
C LYS A 142 -4.06 -11.78 -10.66
N THR A 143 -3.14 -12.74 -10.65
CA THR A 143 -1.90 -12.65 -9.85
C THR A 143 -0.99 -11.54 -10.41
N LEU A 144 -0.81 -11.50 -11.75
CA LEU A 144 0.05 -10.54 -12.41
C LEU A 144 -0.45 -9.09 -12.29
N LEU A 145 -1.76 -8.88 -12.28
CA LEU A 145 -2.39 -7.55 -12.21
C LEU A 145 -2.02 -6.77 -10.94
N TYR A 146 -1.67 -7.46 -9.85
CA TYR A 146 -1.21 -6.80 -8.63
C TYR A 146 0.10 -6.00 -8.85
N ILE A 147 0.98 -6.48 -9.73
CA ILE A 147 2.26 -5.82 -10.01
C ILE A 147 2.04 -4.38 -10.51
N PRO A 148 1.41 -4.12 -11.68
CA PRO A 148 1.25 -2.76 -12.16
C PRO A 148 0.45 -1.88 -11.20
N PHE A 149 -0.51 -2.43 -10.43
CA PHE A 149 -1.23 -1.62 -9.43
C PHE A 149 -0.32 -1.11 -8.30
N TYR A 150 0.57 -1.93 -7.76
CA TYR A 150 1.48 -1.47 -6.71
C TYR A 150 2.58 -0.54 -7.28
N TYR A 151 3.08 -0.84 -8.48
CA TYR A 151 4.16 -0.06 -9.10
C TYR A 151 3.70 1.28 -9.68
N LEU A 152 2.49 1.37 -10.26
CA LEU A 152 1.91 2.66 -10.67
C LEU A 152 1.70 3.59 -9.46
N ARG A 153 1.32 3.03 -8.31
CA ARG A 153 1.21 3.80 -7.06
C ARG A 153 2.57 4.25 -6.56
N LEU A 154 3.60 3.41 -6.66
CA LEU A 154 4.98 3.77 -6.36
C LEU A 154 5.47 4.93 -7.26
N ASP A 155 5.06 4.97 -8.52
CA ASP A 155 5.33 6.08 -9.45
C ASP A 155 4.47 7.34 -9.20
N GLY A 156 3.59 7.32 -8.20
CA GLY A 156 2.67 8.42 -7.91
C GLY A 156 1.51 8.54 -8.90
N LYS A 157 1.30 7.55 -9.79
CA LYS A 157 0.21 7.50 -10.77
C LYS A 157 -1.04 6.81 -10.22
N ASN A 158 -1.45 7.24 -9.03
CA ASN A 158 -2.60 6.68 -8.33
C ASN A 158 -3.91 6.85 -9.12
N ASP A 159 -4.06 7.97 -9.85
CA ASP A 159 -5.20 8.23 -10.74
C ASP A 159 -5.33 7.18 -11.84
N LEU A 160 -4.20 6.81 -12.46
CA LEU A 160 -4.17 5.81 -13.53
C LEU A 160 -4.47 4.40 -12.98
N ALA A 161 -3.88 4.05 -11.83
CA ALA A 161 -4.16 2.78 -11.16
C ALA A 161 -5.64 2.65 -10.77
N ALA A 162 -6.25 3.73 -10.27
CA ALA A 162 -7.67 3.78 -9.95
C ALA A 162 -8.55 3.67 -11.20
N GLY A 163 -8.21 4.40 -12.26
CA GLY A 163 -8.91 4.35 -13.55
C GLY A 163 -8.91 2.95 -14.16
N LEU A 164 -7.78 2.23 -14.08
CA LEU A 164 -7.68 0.83 -14.53
C LEU A 164 -8.57 -0.12 -13.73
N LEU A 165 -8.67 0.06 -12.40
CA LEU A 165 -9.58 -0.73 -11.55
C LEU A 165 -11.06 -0.46 -11.86
N LEU A 166 -11.42 0.80 -12.09
CA LEU A 166 -12.79 1.18 -12.49
C LEU A 166 -13.12 0.68 -13.90
N PHE A 167 -12.14 0.72 -14.80
CA PHE A 167 -12.27 0.14 -16.14
C PHE A 167 -12.49 -1.37 -16.07
N MET A 168 -11.72 -2.09 -15.24
CA MET A 168 -11.91 -3.52 -15.01
C MET A 168 -13.31 -3.84 -14.51
N ALA A 169 -13.79 -3.09 -13.50
CA ALA A 169 -15.12 -3.27 -12.94
C ALA A 169 -16.21 -3.03 -13.98
N SER A 170 -16.10 -1.94 -14.74
CA SER A 170 -17.09 -1.59 -15.77
C SER A 170 -17.10 -2.62 -16.90
N LEU A 171 -15.92 -3.04 -17.37
CA LEU A 171 -15.77 -4.06 -18.41
C LEU A 171 -16.33 -5.41 -17.95
N ASN A 172 -16.08 -5.81 -16.71
CA ASN A 172 -16.65 -7.04 -16.15
C ASN A 172 -18.17 -7.01 -16.16
N ILE A 173 -18.80 -5.95 -15.64
CA ILE A 173 -20.28 -5.82 -15.62
C ILE A 173 -20.87 -5.87 -17.03
N ILE A 174 -20.25 -5.19 -18.00
CA ILE A 174 -20.71 -5.20 -19.40
C ILE A 174 -20.63 -6.62 -19.97
N LEU A 175 -19.52 -7.33 -19.73
CA LEU A 175 -19.33 -8.69 -20.21
C LEU A 175 -20.24 -9.69 -19.51
N ASP A 176 -20.53 -9.49 -18.22
CA ASP A 176 -21.46 -10.32 -17.45
C ASP A 176 -22.86 -10.23 -18.03
N LEU A 177 -23.35 -9.02 -18.31
CA LEU A 177 -24.64 -8.82 -18.98
C LEU A 177 -24.63 -9.45 -20.38
N LEU A 178 -23.55 -9.29 -21.15
CA LEU A 178 -23.45 -9.88 -22.47
C LEU A 178 -23.49 -11.42 -22.42
N PHE A 179 -22.65 -12.05 -21.61
CA PHE A 179 -22.52 -13.50 -21.62
C PHE A 179 -23.65 -14.21 -20.86
N MET A 180 -24.11 -13.67 -19.73
CA MET A 180 -25.19 -14.29 -18.96
C MET A 180 -26.56 -13.98 -19.55
N GLN A 181 -26.84 -12.71 -19.87
CA GLN A 181 -28.19 -12.30 -20.29
C GLN A 181 -28.41 -12.45 -21.79
N VAL A 182 -27.45 -12.04 -22.64
CA VAL A 182 -27.64 -12.05 -24.11
C VAL A 182 -27.26 -13.40 -24.73
N MET A 183 -26.15 -13.98 -24.29
CA MET A 183 -25.65 -15.27 -24.83
C MET A 183 -26.09 -16.48 -24.02
N HIS A 184 -26.79 -16.29 -22.89
CA HIS A 184 -27.33 -17.35 -22.05
C HIS A 184 -26.31 -18.41 -21.61
N MET A 185 -25.05 -18.03 -21.42
CA MET A 185 -23.95 -18.94 -21.06
C MET A 185 -23.95 -19.36 -19.58
N GLY A 186 -24.95 -18.94 -18.80
CA GLY A 186 -25.07 -19.26 -17.38
C GLY A 186 -23.82 -18.89 -16.58
N ILE A 187 -23.40 -19.77 -15.67
CA ILE A 187 -22.24 -19.53 -14.81
C ILE A 187 -20.91 -19.49 -15.57
N LEU A 188 -20.83 -20.16 -16.73
CA LEU A 188 -19.65 -20.09 -17.59
C LEU A 188 -19.47 -18.70 -18.17
N GLY A 189 -20.58 -18.02 -18.46
CA GLY A 189 -20.59 -16.62 -18.89
C GLY A 189 -19.94 -15.70 -17.84
N ALA A 190 -20.30 -15.87 -16.56
CA ALA A 190 -19.72 -15.09 -15.46
C ALA A 190 -18.19 -15.31 -15.34
N ALA A 191 -17.74 -16.56 -15.34
CA ALA A 191 -16.29 -16.84 -15.29
C ALA A 191 -15.53 -16.30 -16.50
N LEU A 192 -16.13 -16.37 -17.70
CA LEU A 192 -15.50 -15.86 -18.92
C LEU A 192 -15.42 -14.33 -18.92
N ALA A 193 -16.47 -13.64 -18.46
CA ALA A 193 -16.49 -12.19 -18.27
C ALA A 193 -15.39 -11.74 -17.30
N GLY A 194 -15.28 -12.40 -16.14
CA GLY A 194 -14.24 -12.11 -15.16
C GLY A 194 -12.83 -12.35 -15.71
N LEU A 195 -12.60 -13.47 -16.40
CA LEU A 195 -11.32 -13.78 -17.05
C LEU A 195 -10.93 -12.72 -18.08
N LEU A 196 -11.84 -12.35 -18.99
CA LEU A 196 -11.56 -11.39 -20.04
C LEU A 196 -11.34 -9.98 -19.48
N ALA A 197 -12.16 -9.56 -18.51
CA ALA A 197 -11.98 -8.26 -17.86
C ALA A 197 -10.61 -8.17 -17.15
N LEU A 198 -10.21 -9.23 -16.43
CA LEU A 198 -8.88 -9.33 -15.82
C LEU A 198 -7.76 -9.31 -16.85
N LEU A 199 -7.89 -10.08 -17.94
CA LEU A 199 -6.86 -10.20 -18.97
C LEU A 199 -6.65 -8.87 -19.71
N VAL A 200 -7.74 -8.24 -20.17
CA VAL A 200 -7.68 -6.94 -20.87
C VAL A 200 -7.12 -5.87 -19.94
N THR A 201 -7.56 -5.83 -18.67
CA THR A 201 -7.04 -4.85 -17.70
C THR A 201 -5.57 -5.13 -17.38
N CYS A 202 -5.16 -6.39 -17.24
CA CYS A 202 -3.76 -6.75 -16.98
C CYS A 202 -2.86 -6.26 -18.12
N LEU A 203 -3.25 -6.52 -19.37
CA LEU A 203 -2.51 -6.03 -20.54
C LEU A 203 -2.45 -4.50 -20.59
N ALA A 204 -3.58 -3.83 -20.36
CA ALA A 204 -3.65 -2.37 -20.31
C ALA A 204 -2.78 -1.79 -19.17
N ALA A 205 -2.79 -2.43 -18.00
CA ALA A 205 -2.03 -1.99 -16.83
C ALA A 205 -0.52 -2.12 -17.05
N PHE A 206 -0.06 -3.21 -17.65
CA PHE A 206 1.34 -3.35 -18.05
C PHE A 206 1.72 -2.40 -19.19
N TYR A 207 0.83 -2.17 -20.16
CA TYR A 207 1.06 -1.17 -21.21
C TYR A 207 1.23 0.23 -20.60
N CYS A 208 0.34 0.63 -19.70
CA CYS A 208 0.42 1.90 -18.98
C CYS A 208 1.69 2.02 -18.12
N LEU A 209 2.08 0.93 -17.45
CA LEU A 209 3.31 0.89 -16.64
C LEU A 209 4.57 1.05 -17.50
N LEU A 210 4.63 0.43 -18.67
CA LEU A 210 5.85 0.38 -19.48
C LEU A 210 5.98 1.54 -20.47
N PHE A 211 4.86 2.00 -21.05
CA PHE A 211 4.88 2.92 -22.19
C PHE A 211 4.30 4.30 -21.87
N MET A 212 3.35 4.42 -20.93
CA MET A 212 2.76 5.72 -20.56
C MET A 212 3.49 6.37 -19.38
N GLY A 213 4.83 6.38 -19.46
CA GLY A 213 5.74 7.14 -18.60
C GLY A 213 6.15 6.48 -17.28
N GLY A 214 6.10 5.16 -17.15
CA GLY A 214 6.74 4.52 -16.00
C GLY A 214 8.26 4.70 -16.07
N SER A 215 8.91 4.89 -14.92
CA SER A 215 10.38 4.98 -14.87
C SER A 215 11.09 3.63 -15.13
N PHE A 216 10.33 2.64 -15.58
CA PHE A 216 10.68 1.23 -15.59
C PHE A 216 10.64 0.68 -17.02
N ALA A 217 11.81 0.56 -17.65
CA ALA A 217 11.98 -0.32 -18.81
C ALA A 217 11.99 -1.77 -18.31
N TRP A 218 11.39 -2.70 -19.04
CA TRP A 218 11.35 -4.13 -18.67
C TRP A 218 12.78 -4.71 -18.68
N PRO A 219 13.41 -4.97 -17.53
CA PRO A 219 14.70 -5.63 -17.54
C PRO A 219 14.41 -7.13 -17.55
N LEU A 220 14.63 -7.78 -18.69
CA LEU A 220 14.79 -9.24 -18.78
C LEU A 220 16.11 -9.65 -18.11
N ALA A 221 16.25 -9.38 -16.81
CA ALA A 221 17.37 -9.86 -16.01
C ALA A 221 16.80 -10.76 -14.91
N ILE A 222 16.67 -12.05 -15.24
CA ILE A 222 16.34 -13.09 -14.27
C ILE A 222 17.60 -13.35 -13.46
N SER A 223 17.52 -13.12 -12.17
CA SER A 223 18.41 -13.78 -11.24
C SER A 223 17.56 -14.32 -10.09
N TRP A 224 17.52 -15.64 -9.90
CA TRP A 224 17.03 -16.23 -8.65
C TRP A 224 18.04 -15.88 -7.57
N THR A 225 17.96 -14.64 -7.10
CA THR A 225 18.86 -14.06 -6.11
C THR A 225 18.21 -14.09 -4.73
N PRO A 226 19.00 -13.85 -3.67
CA PRO A 226 18.47 -13.55 -2.33
C PRO A 226 17.33 -12.51 -2.32
N GLN A 227 17.27 -11.64 -3.34
CA GLN A 227 16.23 -10.62 -3.53
C GLN A 227 14.82 -11.21 -3.74
N SER A 228 14.68 -12.38 -4.38
CA SER A 228 13.37 -13.02 -4.57
C SER A 228 12.80 -13.52 -3.23
N LEU A 229 13.66 -14.10 -2.38
CA LEU A 229 13.29 -14.50 -1.03
C LEU A 229 12.97 -13.30 -0.14
N GLU A 230 13.73 -12.21 -0.26
CA GLU A 230 13.46 -10.96 0.45
C GLU A 230 12.12 -10.34 0.02
N THR A 231 11.78 -10.42 -1.27
CA THR A 231 10.49 -9.99 -1.81
C THR A 231 9.34 -10.77 -1.16
N LEU A 232 9.43 -12.11 -1.14
CA LEU A 232 8.42 -12.96 -0.50
C LEU A 232 8.32 -12.70 1.01
N LYS A 233 9.44 -12.51 1.70
CA LYS A 233 9.44 -12.14 3.13
C LYS A 233 8.73 -10.81 3.33
N THR A 234 9.10 -9.78 2.57
CA THR A 234 8.56 -8.42 2.72
C THR A 234 7.06 -8.35 2.45
N GLY A 235 6.56 -9.12 1.47
CA GLY A 235 5.12 -9.16 1.17
C GLY A 235 4.31 -10.17 1.99
N SER A 236 4.96 -10.97 2.85
CA SER A 236 4.26 -11.96 3.69
C SER A 236 3.14 -11.37 4.57
N PRO A 237 3.19 -10.13 5.10
CA PRO A 237 2.09 -9.57 5.88
C PRO A 237 0.80 -9.43 5.07
N ALA A 238 0.88 -9.05 3.80
CA ALA A 238 -0.28 -8.94 2.92
C ALA A 238 -0.88 -10.31 2.59
N ALA A 239 -0.02 -11.32 2.37
CA ALA A 239 -0.45 -12.69 2.15
C ALA A 239 -1.08 -13.32 3.41
N MET A 240 -0.45 -13.11 4.57
CA MET A 240 -0.98 -13.55 5.86
C MET A 240 -2.32 -12.90 6.15
N ALA A 241 -2.51 -11.62 5.83
CA ALA A 241 -3.80 -10.96 6.00
C ALA A 241 -4.93 -11.67 5.22
N ASN A 242 -4.69 -12.04 3.96
CA ASN A 242 -5.69 -12.75 3.15
C ASN A 242 -5.98 -14.17 3.69
N LEU A 243 -4.93 -14.93 4.01
CA LEU A 243 -5.07 -16.31 4.51
C LEU A 243 -5.76 -16.35 5.88
N THR A 244 -5.33 -15.48 6.79
CA THR A 244 -5.92 -15.37 8.13
C THR A 244 -7.35 -14.86 8.08
N PHE A 245 -7.68 -13.98 7.15
CA PHE A 245 -9.06 -13.52 6.92
C PHE A 245 -9.98 -14.67 6.47
N ALA A 246 -9.53 -15.48 5.51
CA ALA A 246 -10.29 -16.65 5.04
C ALA A 246 -10.54 -17.66 6.17
N LEU A 247 -9.50 -17.97 6.96
CA LEU A 247 -9.60 -18.86 8.12
C LEU A 247 -10.52 -18.29 9.21
N ARG A 248 -10.44 -16.97 9.45
CA ARG A 248 -11.29 -16.29 10.43
C ARG A 248 -12.77 -16.46 10.10
N ILE A 249 -13.17 -16.22 8.85
CA ILE A 249 -14.57 -16.38 8.44
C ILE A 249 -15.06 -17.80 8.71
N LEU A 250 -14.26 -18.81 8.33
CA LEU A 250 -14.63 -20.21 8.53
C LEU A 250 -14.83 -20.57 10.01
N LEU A 251 -13.88 -20.17 10.88
CA LEU A 251 -13.93 -20.47 12.30
C LEU A 251 -15.06 -19.71 13.01
N ILE A 252 -15.23 -18.42 12.71
CA ILE A 252 -16.29 -17.60 13.31
C ILE A 252 -17.67 -18.09 12.86
N ASN A 253 -17.86 -18.46 11.58
CA ASN A 253 -19.11 -19.04 11.11
C ASN A 253 -19.47 -20.31 11.88
N GLY A 254 -18.51 -21.22 12.07
CA GLY A 254 -18.74 -22.45 12.85
C GLY A 254 -19.10 -22.16 14.30
N LEU A 255 -18.40 -21.22 14.94
CA LEU A 255 -18.67 -20.81 16.33
C LEU A 255 -20.02 -20.12 16.49
N LEU A 256 -20.41 -19.23 15.57
CA LEU A 256 -21.70 -18.54 15.67
C LEU A 256 -22.86 -19.46 15.32
N LEU A 257 -22.67 -20.40 14.42
CA LEU A 257 -23.68 -21.42 14.11
C LEU A 257 -24.00 -22.29 15.32
N SER A 258 -23.01 -22.64 16.15
CA SER A 258 -23.26 -23.43 17.37
C SER A 258 -24.05 -22.66 18.43
N LEU A 259 -24.06 -21.32 18.38
CA LEU A 259 -24.91 -20.46 19.22
C LEU A 259 -26.33 -20.29 18.67
N GLY A 260 -26.54 -20.60 17.39
CA GLY A 260 -27.84 -20.60 16.71
C GLY A 260 -27.83 -19.89 15.37
N ASN A 261 -28.74 -20.31 14.47
CA ASN A 261 -28.82 -19.82 13.08
C ASN A 261 -28.94 -18.29 12.97
N GLN A 262 -29.59 -17.62 13.93
CA GLN A 262 -29.73 -16.17 13.93
C GLN A 262 -28.37 -15.42 13.99
N TYR A 263 -27.40 -15.94 14.74
CA TYR A 263 -26.08 -15.33 14.87
C TYR A 263 -25.29 -15.44 13.56
N LEU A 264 -25.44 -16.56 12.83
CA LEU A 264 -24.86 -16.72 11.52
C LEU A 264 -25.42 -15.70 10.51
N VAL A 265 -26.74 -15.51 10.50
CA VAL A 265 -27.40 -14.51 9.64
C VAL A 265 -26.89 -13.11 9.96
N PHE A 266 -26.80 -12.75 11.23
CA PHE A 266 -26.30 -11.44 11.65
C PHE A 266 -24.84 -11.23 11.23
N PHE A 267 -24.01 -12.26 11.36
CA PHE A 267 -22.61 -12.16 10.95
C PHE A 267 -22.43 -12.04 9.44
N ALA A 268 -23.31 -12.64 8.64
CA ALA A 268 -23.32 -12.43 7.19
C ALA A 268 -23.58 -10.95 6.84
N VAL A 269 -24.56 -10.30 7.49
CA VAL A 269 -24.81 -8.86 7.33
C VAL A 269 -23.61 -8.02 7.76
N ILE A 270 -23.01 -8.33 8.92
CA ILE A 270 -21.83 -7.60 9.41
C ILE A 270 -20.66 -7.74 8.44
N THR A 271 -20.43 -8.95 7.92
CA THR A 271 -19.34 -9.22 6.96
C THR A 271 -19.56 -8.42 5.68
N ALA A 272 -20.77 -8.44 5.13
CA ALA A 272 -21.12 -7.67 3.93
C ALA A 272 -20.91 -6.15 4.13
N VAL A 273 -21.34 -5.59 5.27
CA VAL A 273 -21.11 -4.17 5.59
C VAL A 273 -19.61 -3.87 5.79
N SER A 274 -18.88 -4.81 6.38
CA SER A 274 -17.44 -4.68 6.61
C SER A 274 -16.63 -4.69 5.32
N GLU A 275 -17.07 -5.42 4.28
CA GLU A 275 -16.39 -5.43 2.98
C GLU A 275 -16.38 -4.04 2.32
N PHE A 276 -17.46 -3.28 2.45
CA PHE A 276 -17.48 -1.88 2.03
C PHE A 276 -16.56 -0.98 2.85
N SER A 277 -16.17 -1.38 4.06
CA SER A 277 -15.20 -0.60 4.84
C SER A 277 -13.74 -0.81 4.38
N LEU A 278 -13.48 -1.82 3.55
CA LEU A 278 -12.12 -2.17 3.12
C LEU A 278 -11.45 -1.07 2.29
N PHE A 279 -12.19 -0.24 1.57
CA PHE A 279 -11.58 0.82 0.75
C PHE A 279 -10.80 1.82 1.59
N PHE A 280 -11.25 2.13 2.82
CA PHE A 280 -10.52 3.05 3.69
C PHE A 280 -9.59 2.31 4.68
N ILE A 281 -9.98 1.12 5.16
CA ILE A 281 -9.14 0.28 6.02
C ILE A 281 -7.83 -0.06 5.31
N ASN A 282 -7.89 -0.39 4.02
CA ASN A 282 -6.72 -0.71 3.22
C ASN A 282 -6.21 0.50 2.43
N GLY A 283 -7.08 1.38 1.93
CA GLY A 283 -6.65 2.49 1.09
C GLY A 283 -5.75 3.49 1.80
N VAL A 284 -6.10 3.89 3.03
CA VAL A 284 -5.32 4.85 3.84
C VAL A 284 -3.86 4.41 4.02
N PRO A 285 -3.56 3.20 4.52
CA PRO A 285 -2.19 2.71 4.64
C PRO A 285 -1.53 2.43 3.28
N GLN A 286 -2.25 1.87 2.30
CA GLN A 286 -1.66 1.55 0.99
C GLN A 286 -1.19 2.79 0.24
N THR A 287 -1.87 3.94 0.38
CA THR A 287 -1.41 5.21 -0.20
C THR A 287 -0.11 5.69 0.46
N ALA A 288 0.05 5.52 1.77
CA ALA A 288 1.22 5.99 2.50
C ALA A 288 2.41 5.04 2.43
N GLN A 289 2.18 3.74 2.26
CA GLN A 289 3.19 2.69 2.34
C GLN A 289 4.44 2.97 1.48
N PRO A 290 4.34 3.31 0.18
CA PRO A 290 5.55 3.53 -0.61
C PRO A 290 6.23 4.87 -0.27
N ILE A 291 5.49 5.88 0.20
CA ILE A 291 6.06 7.14 0.72
C ILE A 291 6.86 6.86 2.01
N LEU A 292 6.29 6.08 2.94
CA LEU A 292 6.94 5.67 4.17
C LEU A 292 8.22 4.87 3.89
N SER A 293 8.19 3.94 2.93
CA SER A 293 9.38 3.15 2.57
C SER A 293 10.55 4.01 2.06
N VAL A 294 10.28 5.04 1.26
CA VAL A 294 11.30 6.01 0.82
C VAL A 294 11.83 6.81 2.00
N TYR A 295 10.95 7.42 2.80
CA TYR A 295 11.34 8.24 3.94
C TYR A 295 12.06 7.44 5.03
N GLY A 296 11.74 6.17 5.22
CA GLY A 296 12.40 5.29 6.19
C GLY A 296 13.87 5.07 5.87
N VAL A 297 14.19 4.87 4.58
CA VAL A 297 15.57 4.72 4.12
C VAL A 297 16.36 6.02 4.20
N GLU A 298 15.72 7.13 3.84
CA GLU A 298 16.34 8.46 3.92
C GLU A 298 16.47 8.99 5.35
N LYS A 299 16.09 8.17 6.35
CA LYS A 299 16.06 8.55 7.77
C LYS A 299 15.18 9.78 8.04
N GLY A 300 14.16 10.02 7.21
CA GLY A 300 13.26 11.18 7.23
C GLY A 300 12.26 11.20 8.39
N ASN A 301 12.73 11.15 9.64
CA ASN A 301 11.93 10.94 10.84
C ASN A 301 10.77 11.94 11.00
N VAL A 302 11.00 13.23 10.69
CA VAL A 302 9.97 14.29 10.76
C VAL A 302 8.83 14.01 9.79
N GLY A 303 9.16 13.70 8.53
CA GLY A 303 8.18 13.37 7.49
C GLY A 303 7.38 12.11 7.82
N ILE A 304 8.02 11.10 8.41
CA ILE A 304 7.34 9.87 8.86
C ILE A 304 6.32 10.19 9.94
N ARG A 305 6.69 10.95 10.99
CA ARG A 305 5.76 11.34 12.07
C ARG A 305 4.56 12.13 11.54
N LEU A 306 4.82 13.06 10.64
CA LEU A 306 3.80 13.86 9.99
C LEU A 306 2.82 12.98 9.22
N LEU A 307 3.33 12.09 8.36
CA LEU A 307 2.51 11.20 7.54
C LEU A 307 1.70 10.23 8.38
N MET A 308 2.29 9.66 9.45
CA MET A 308 1.56 8.80 10.39
C MET A 308 0.44 9.55 11.11
N THR A 309 0.70 10.77 11.58
CA THR A 309 -0.31 11.62 12.21
C THR A 309 -1.44 11.97 11.24
N ARG A 310 -1.10 12.27 9.98
CA ARG A 310 -2.08 12.57 8.93
C ARG A 310 -2.96 11.37 8.61
N GLN A 311 -2.37 10.20 8.44
CA GLN A 311 -3.09 8.94 8.21
C GLN A 311 -4.07 8.63 9.35
N ILE A 312 -3.64 8.75 10.61
CA ILE A 312 -4.50 8.49 11.77
C ILE A 312 -5.67 9.47 11.79
N ARG A 313 -5.42 10.77 11.64
CA ARG A 313 -6.49 11.78 11.65
C ARG A 313 -7.50 11.57 10.52
N MET A 314 -7.03 11.38 9.29
CA MET A 314 -7.91 11.18 8.14
C MET A 314 -8.61 9.83 8.19
N GLY A 315 -7.89 8.76 8.53
CA GLY A 315 -8.44 7.43 8.68
C GLY A 315 -9.54 7.38 9.74
N LEU A 316 -9.31 7.98 10.92
CA LEU A 316 -10.34 8.06 11.96
C LEU A 316 -11.53 8.93 11.54
N ALA A 317 -11.30 10.04 10.83
CA ALA A 317 -12.39 10.87 10.31
C ALA A 317 -13.27 10.09 9.32
N ILE A 318 -12.65 9.36 8.38
CA ILE A 318 -13.36 8.52 7.39
C ILE A 318 -14.08 7.37 8.09
N ALA A 319 -13.42 6.66 9.01
CA ALA A 319 -14.00 5.56 9.77
C ALA A 319 -15.19 6.03 10.63
N THR A 320 -15.09 7.21 11.25
CA THR A 320 -16.18 7.81 12.03
C THR A 320 -17.35 8.19 11.13
N PHE A 321 -17.07 8.80 9.98
CA PHE A 321 -18.11 9.15 9.00
C PHE A 321 -18.84 7.89 8.50
N PHE A 322 -18.11 6.88 8.03
CA PHE A 322 -18.69 5.65 7.49
C PHE A 322 -19.43 4.87 8.58
N GLY A 323 -18.82 4.78 9.76
CA GLY A 323 -19.41 4.17 10.92
C GLY A 323 -20.71 4.83 11.38
N SER A 324 -20.76 6.17 11.39
CA SER A 324 -21.98 6.93 11.68
C SER A 324 -23.04 6.72 10.60
N LEU A 325 -22.64 6.63 9.33
CA LEU A 325 -23.56 6.34 8.22
C LEU A 325 -24.22 4.97 8.38
N ILE A 326 -23.46 3.94 8.81
CA ILE A 326 -24.00 2.61 9.12
C ILE A 326 -25.02 2.71 10.27
N MET A 327 -24.71 3.46 11.33
CA MET A 327 -25.63 3.64 12.48
C MET A 327 -26.91 4.33 12.06
N LEU A 328 -26.82 5.44 11.31
CA LEU A 328 -27.98 6.19 10.85
C LEU A 328 -28.85 5.37 9.88
N SER A 329 -28.22 4.46 9.12
CA SER A 329 -28.89 3.62 8.12
C SER A 329 -29.25 2.22 8.64
N HIS A 330 -29.15 1.96 9.95
CA HIS A 330 -29.22 0.60 10.50
C HIS A 330 -30.51 -0.15 10.11
N GLN A 331 -31.66 0.54 10.05
CA GLN A 331 -32.95 -0.05 9.66
C GLN A 331 -33.00 -0.40 8.16
N ARG A 332 -32.36 0.42 7.32
CA ARG A 332 -32.29 0.16 5.87
C ARG A 332 -31.33 -1.00 5.59
N VAL A 333 -30.18 -1.02 6.26
CA VAL A 333 -29.21 -2.11 6.15
C VAL A 333 -29.85 -3.43 6.55
N THR A 334 -30.47 -3.51 7.73
CA THR A 334 -31.17 -4.73 8.18
C THR A 334 -32.31 -5.16 7.24
N GLY A 335 -33.12 -4.19 6.78
CA GLY A 335 -34.20 -4.44 5.84
C GLY A 335 -33.74 -4.98 4.48
N LEU A 336 -32.59 -4.51 3.96
CA LEU A 336 -32.02 -5.01 2.71
C LEU A 336 -31.63 -6.50 2.78
N PHE A 337 -31.26 -6.98 3.96
CA PHE A 337 -30.94 -8.39 4.19
C PHE A 337 -32.16 -9.21 4.68
N GLY A 338 -33.36 -8.63 4.69
CA GLY A 338 -34.58 -9.31 5.12
C GLY A 338 -34.59 -9.68 6.62
N VAL A 339 -33.76 -9.01 7.43
CA VAL A 339 -33.65 -9.28 8.86
C VAL A 339 -34.61 -8.38 9.62
N SER A 340 -35.58 -9.00 10.31
CA SER A 340 -36.58 -8.31 11.14
C SER A 340 -36.14 -8.08 12.59
N GLN A 341 -35.06 -8.75 13.02
CA GLN A 341 -34.53 -8.66 14.37
C GLN A 341 -33.62 -7.43 14.57
N ASP A 342 -33.51 -6.95 15.81
CA ASP A 342 -32.71 -5.76 16.13
C ASP A 342 -31.20 -6.07 16.04
N MET A 343 -30.52 -5.45 15.07
CA MET A 343 -29.07 -5.57 14.87
C MET A 343 -28.28 -4.36 15.40
N ARG A 344 -28.89 -3.47 16.18
CA ARG A 344 -28.21 -2.27 16.71
C ARG A 344 -26.93 -2.61 17.45
N PHE A 345 -26.97 -3.56 18.38
CA PHE A 345 -25.80 -3.92 19.18
C PHE A 345 -24.62 -4.48 18.36
N PRO A 346 -24.80 -5.46 17.46
CA PRO A 346 -23.74 -5.91 16.56
C PRO A 346 -23.14 -4.78 15.70
N LEU A 347 -23.99 -3.87 15.20
CA LEU A 347 -23.55 -2.76 14.38
C LEU A 347 -22.76 -1.71 15.20
N ILE A 348 -23.16 -1.42 16.45
CA ILE A 348 -22.38 -0.58 17.37
C ILE A 348 -21.00 -1.21 17.65
N CYS A 349 -20.94 -2.54 17.84
CA CYS A 349 -19.68 -3.24 18.01
C CYS A 349 -18.79 -3.13 16.75
N LEU A 350 -19.39 -3.24 15.57
CA LEU A 350 -18.69 -3.00 14.30
C LEU A 350 -18.16 -1.57 14.21
N PHE A 351 -18.96 -0.56 14.58
CA PHE A 351 -18.54 0.85 14.59
C PHE A 351 -17.23 1.07 15.36
N PHE A 352 -17.16 0.59 16.60
CA PHE A 352 -15.94 0.71 17.41
C PHE A 352 -14.78 -0.13 16.86
N SER A 353 -15.08 -1.32 16.31
CA SER A 353 -14.09 -2.17 15.65
C SER A 353 -13.45 -1.47 14.44
N LEU A 354 -14.23 -0.73 13.64
CA LEU A 354 -13.71 0.03 12.49
C LEU A 354 -12.75 1.15 12.91
N LEU A 355 -13.03 1.86 14.01
CA LEU A 355 -12.15 2.93 14.52
C LEU A 355 -10.78 2.38 14.96
N ILE A 356 -10.79 1.32 15.78
CA ILE A 356 -9.58 0.72 16.31
C ILE A 356 -8.83 -0.04 15.20
N GLY A 357 -9.58 -0.77 14.38
CA GLY A 357 -9.06 -1.51 13.23
C GLY A 357 -8.38 -0.61 12.20
N GLN A 358 -8.84 0.63 12.04
CA GLN A 358 -8.16 1.62 11.20
C GLN A 358 -6.75 1.94 11.72
N ILE A 359 -6.60 2.16 13.03
CA ILE A 359 -5.30 2.43 13.66
C ILE A 359 -4.38 1.22 13.47
N ASN A 360 -4.88 0.02 13.76
CA ASN A 360 -4.11 -1.21 13.59
C ASN A 360 -3.66 -1.41 12.13
N SER A 361 -4.54 -1.18 11.16
CA SER A 361 -4.22 -1.27 9.73
C SER A 361 -3.11 -0.29 9.32
N ILE A 362 -3.20 0.96 9.78
CA ILE A 362 -2.15 1.98 9.57
C ILE A 362 -0.81 1.51 10.15
N MET A 363 -0.81 0.94 11.35
CA MET A 363 0.41 0.45 11.99
C MET A 363 0.99 -0.77 11.28
N THR A 364 0.17 -1.74 10.85
CA THR A 364 0.65 -2.88 10.04
C THR A 364 1.28 -2.40 8.73
N GLY A 365 0.67 -1.42 8.06
CA GLY A 365 1.24 -0.80 6.85
C GLY A 365 2.59 -0.12 7.11
N TYR A 366 2.69 0.62 8.22
CA TYR A 366 3.92 1.28 8.65
C TYR A 366 5.07 0.30 8.92
N TYR A 367 4.84 -0.75 9.71
CA TYR A 367 5.88 -1.73 10.03
C TYR A 367 6.33 -2.52 8.79
N THR A 368 5.41 -2.79 7.88
CA THR A 368 5.75 -3.38 6.56
C THR A 368 6.63 -2.43 5.76
N ALA A 369 6.27 -1.14 5.68
CA ALA A 369 7.05 -0.13 4.95
C ALA A 369 8.47 0.07 5.50
N MET A 370 8.63 -0.03 6.83
CA MET A 370 9.89 0.08 7.56
C MET A 370 10.69 -1.23 7.63
N ASN A 371 10.32 -2.26 6.85
CA ASN A 371 10.96 -3.57 6.81
C ASN A 371 10.99 -4.34 8.17
N ARG A 372 10.04 -4.08 9.07
CA ARG A 372 9.89 -4.78 10.35
C ARG A 372 8.89 -5.93 10.24
N ILE A 373 9.13 -6.82 9.27
CA ILE A 373 8.18 -7.83 8.78
C ILE A 373 7.69 -8.81 9.85
N SER A 374 8.57 -9.27 10.74
CA SER A 374 8.19 -10.23 11.78
C SER A 374 7.13 -9.66 12.74
N LEU A 375 7.24 -8.39 13.09
CA LEU A 375 6.24 -7.70 13.90
C LEU A 375 4.94 -7.50 13.11
N ALA A 376 5.03 -7.12 11.84
CA ALA A 376 3.85 -6.96 10.98
C ALA A 376 3.06 -8.28 10.83
N ASN A 377 3.74 -9.41 10.63
CA ASN A 377 3.13 -10.73 10.56
C ASN A 377 2.49 -11.14 11.89
N LEU A 378 3.22 -11.01 13.01
CA LEU A 378 2.71 -11.37 14.33
C LEU A 378 1.40 -10.62 14.62
N VAL A 379 1.40 -9.31 14.40
CA VAL A 379 0.21 -8.47 14.65
C VAL A 379 -0.91 -8.81 13.68
N THR A 380 -0.60 -9.10 12.41
CA THR A 380 -1.61 -9.51 11.43
C THR A 380 -2.30 -10.81 11.85
N VAL A 381 -1.54 -11.83 12.25
CA VAL A 381 -2.09 -13.12 12.70
C VAL A 381 -2.91 -12.96 13.98
N LEU A 382 -2.40 -12.20 14.95
CA LEU A 382 -3.11 -11.94 16.21
C LEU A 382 -4.42 -11.19 15.96
N ARG A 383 -4.36 -10.09 15.22
CA ARG A 383 -5.50 -9.19 14.96
C ARG A 383 -6.57 -9.81 14.07
N VAL A 384 -6.16 -10.46 12.97
CA VAL A 384 -7.09 -10.91 11.94
C VAL A 384 -7.71 -12.25 12.31
N LEU A 385 -6.97 -13.17 12.96
CA LEU A 385 -7.43 -14.53 13.23
C LEU A 385 -7.52 -14.86 14.72
N VAL A 386 -6.39 -14.83 15.44
CA VAL A 386 -6.30 -15.44 16.77
C VAL A 386 -7.21 -14.73 17.78
N LEU A 387 -7.09 -13.41 17.91
CA LEU A 387 -7.86 -12.64 18.89
C LEU A 387 -9.37 -12.64 18.58
N PRO A 388 -9.84 -12.40 17.34
CA PRO A 388 -11.27 -12.49 17.05
C PRO A 388 -11.86 -13.86 17.37
N VAL A 389 -11.17 -14.95 17.01
CA VAL A 389 -11.65 -16.32 17.26
C VAL A 389 -11.67 -16.64 18.75
N LEU A 390 -10.61 -16.28 19.49
CA LEU A 390 -10.55 -16.50 20.94
C LEU A 390 -11.65 -15.73 21.68
N PHE A 391 -11.85 -14.45 21.35
CA PHE A 391 -12.91 -13.65 21.98
C PHE A 391 -14.30 -14.13 21.59
N ALA A 392 -14.52 -14.53 20.33
CA ALA A 392 -15.82 -15.07 19.90
C ALA A 392 -16.13 -16.39 20.60
N ALA A 393 -15.15 -17.30 20.72
CA ALA A 393 -15.31 -18.56 21.44
C ALA A 393 -15.55 -18.33 22.95
N TRP A 394 -14.78 -17.44 23.57
CA TRP A 394 -14.90 -17.13 24.99
C TRP A 394 -16.23 -16.46 25.33
N LEU A 395 -16.59 -15.38 24.63
CA LEU A 395 -17.87 -14.69 24.85
C LEU A 395 -19.05 -15.58 24.46
N GLY A 396 -18.94 -16.33 23.37
CA GLY A 396 -19.98 -17.28 22.95
C GLY A 396 -20.27 -18.36 23.99
N ALA A 397 -19.25 -18.85 24.70
CA ALA A 397 -19.42 -19.86 25.73
C ALA A 397 -20.00 -19.33 27.05
N VAL A 398 -19.64 -18.10 27.44
CA VAL A 398 -20.03 -17.54 28.76
C VAL A 398 -21.27 -16.63 28.65
N TRP A 399 -21.32 -15.75 27.64
CA TRP A 399 -22.37 -14.76 27.42
C TRP A 399 -22.74 -14.64 25.92
N PRO A 400 -23.55 -15.57 25.38
CA PRO A 400 -23.90 -15.58 23.96
C PRO A 400 -24.49 -14.25 23.45
N GLU A 401 -25.26 -13.54 24.28
CA GLU A 401 -25.86 -12.24 23.93
C GLU A 401 -24.81 -11.15 23.67
N LEU A 402 -23.67 -11.24 24.35
CA LEU A 402 -22.56 -10.28 24.26
C LEU A 402 -21.48 -10.70 23.26
N VAL A 403 -21.70 -11.78 22.50
CA VAL A 403 -20.70 -12.36 21.60
C VAL A 403 -20.07 -11.30 20.70
N TRP A 404 -20.86 -10.36 20.18
CA TRP A 404 -20.45 -9.29 19.26
C TRP A 404 -19.34 -8.37 19.78
N LEU A 405 -19.12 -8.31 21.10
CA LEU A 405 -17.98 -7.60 21.68
C LEU A 405 -16.63 -8.16 21.21
N PHE A 406 -16.59 -9.37 20.65
CA PHE A 406 -15.39 -9.92 20.02
C PHE A 406 -14.82 -8.98 18.94
N LEU A 407 -15.67 -8.23 18.22
CA LEU A 407 -15.26 -7.31 17.16
C LEU A 407 -14.36 -6.17 17.70
N PRO A 408 -14.81 -5.31 18.65
CA PRO A 408 -13.97 -4.25 19.19
C PRO A 408 -12.91 -4.75 20.17
N LEU A 409 -13.18 -5.79 20.98
CA LEU A 409 -12.21 -6.27 21.97
C LEU A 409 -10.97 -6.91 21.33
N SER A 410 -11.15 -7.64 20.23
CA SER A 410 -10.01 -8.23 19.50
C SER A 410 -9.11 -7.14 18.89
N GLU A 411 -9.70 -6.10 18.29
CA GLU A 411 -8.95 -4.96 17.75
C GLU A 411 -8.28 -4.14 18.86
N LEU A 412 -8.95 -3.94 20.00
CA LEU A 412 -8.38 -3.23 21.15
C LEU A 412 -7.18 -3.99 21.72
N LEU A 413 -7.31 -5.31 21.93
CA LEU A 413 -6.20 -6.11 22.44
C LEU A 413 -5.07 -6.20 21.42
N ALA A 414 -5.36 -6.28 20.12
CA ALA A 414 -4.33 -6.18 19.08
C ALA A 414 -3.56 -4.86 19.17
N LEU A 415 -4.26 -3.73 19.36
CA LEU A 415 -3.63 -2.43 19.54
C LEU A 415 -2.76 -2.40 20.81
N LEU A 416 -3.27 -2.88 21.94
CA LEU A 416 -2.54 -2.92 23.21
C LEU A 416 -1.30 -3.82 23.14
N THR A 417 -1.40 -4.99 22.50
CA THR A 417 -0.24 -5.89 22.30
C THR A 417 0.84 -5.23 21.45
N TRP A 418 0.44 -4.47 20.44
CA TRP A 418 1.37 -3.69 19.62
C TRP A 418 1.99 -2.50 20.38
N LEU A 419 1.20 -1.77 21.18
CA LEU A 419 1.70 -0.72 22.08
C LEU A 419 2.73 -1.32 23.06
N GLY A 420 2.42 -2.46 23.68
CA GLY A 420 3.34 -3.15 24.58
C GLY A 420 4.62 -3.60 23.89
N ALA A 421 4.51 -4.24 22.73
CA ALA A 421 5.68 -4.74 21.97
C ALA A 421 6.60 -3.60 21.50
N SER A 422 6.04 -2.46 21.08
CA SER A 422 6.81 -1.28 20.69
C SER A 422 7.47 -0.63 21.91
N LEU A 423 6.75 -0.45 23.02
CA LEU A 423 7.33 0.09 24.26
C LEU A 423 8.44 -0.79 24.83
N VAL A 424 8.30 -2.12 24.81
CA VAL A 424 9.36 -3.04 25.25
C VAL A 424 10.60 -2.92 24.36
N LYS A 425 10.44 -2.72 23.06
CA LYS A 425 11.58 -2.49 22.16
C LYS A 425 12.24 -1.13 22.39
N ALA A 426 11.45 -0.07 22.56
CA ALA A 426 11.95 1.26 22.87
C ALA A 426 12.63 1.31 24.25
N TRP A 427 12.18 0.50 25.21
CA TRP A 427 12.84 0.37 26.51
C TRP A 427 14.19 -0.36 26.41
N LYS A 428 14.30 -1.36 25.52
CA LYS A 428 15.57 -2.07 25.28
C LYS A 428 16.59 -1.25 24.47
N ASP A 429 16.13 -0.35 23.62
CA ASP A 429 16.99 0.52 22.81
C ASP A 429 16.52 1.98 22.96
N PRO A 430 17.11 2.76 23.88
CA PRO A 430 16.66 4.12 24.22
C PRO A 430 16.87 5.13 23.08
N ASP A 431 17.57 4.74 22.02
CA ASP A 431 17.74 5.54 20.82
C ASP A 431 16.55 5.44 19.85
N LEU A 432 15.69 4.43 20.04
CA LEU A 432 14.46 4.28 19.28
C LEU A 432 13.35 5.15 19.88
N SER A 433 12.69 5.94 19.04
CA SER A 433 11.59 6.79 19.48
C SER A 433 10.29 6.02 19.71
N GLY A 434 9.84 6.03 20.97
CA GLY A 434 8.50 5.65 21.42
C GLY A 434 7.81 4.58 20.57
N LEU A 435 6.68 4.95 19.99
CA LEU A 435 5.78 4.02 19.33
C LEU A 435 6.18 3.63 17.89
N LEU A 436 6.81 4.56 17.19
CA LEU A 436 7.20 4.40 15.80
C LEU A 436 8.53 3.67 15.66
N LEU A 437 9.31 3.54 16.73
CA LEU A 437 10.65 2.93 16.72
C LEU A 437 11.56 3.57 15.65
N LEU A 438 11.51 4.90 15.52
CA LEU A 438 12.42 5.63 14.62
C LEU A 438 13.76 5.79 15.32
N ASP A 439 14.86 5.57 14.59
CA ASP A 439 16.21 5.80 15.09
C ASP A 439 16.47 7.31 15.17
N GLU A 440 16.64 7.85 16.37
CA GLU A 440 16.90 9.27 16.64
C GLU A 440 18.38 9.60 16.91
N ARG A 441 19.31 8.64 16.69
CA ARG A 441 20.74 8.85 17.01
C ARG A 441 21.31 10.06 16.30
N LEU A 442 20.95 10.27 15.05
CA LEU A 442 21.45 11.39 14.25
C LEU A 442 20.91 12.73 14.74
N GLU A 443 19.63 12.81 15.07
CA GLU A 443 19.01 14.03 15.59
C GLU A 443 19.54 14.37 16.99
N LYS A 444 19.68 13.39 17.89
CA LYS A 444 20.22 13.60 19.25
C LYS A 444 21.69 13.99 19.26
N SER A 445 22.48 13.51 18.30
CA SER A 445 23.91 13.83 18.20
C SER A 445 24.21 15.13 17.45
N GLY A 446 23.19 15.86 16.97
CA GLY A 446 23.39 17.05 16.13
C GLY A 446 23.93 16.75 14.73
N ARG A 447 24.00 15.47 14.36
CA ARG A 447 24.49 14.98 13.06
C ARG A 447 23.40 14.95 11.99
N ALA A 448 22.23 15.51 12.25
CA ALA A 448 21.21 15.75 11.25
C ALA A 448 20.45 17.05 11.54
N ILE A 449 20.19 17.84 10.49
CA ILE A 449 19.29 18.99 10.50
C ILE A 449 18.27 18.85 9.38
N ASP A 450 17.06 19.34 9.62
CA ASP A 450 15.91 19.22 8.73
C ASP A 450 15.11 20.53 8.84
N PHE A 451 14.99 21.26 7.73
CA PHE A 451 14.34 22.57 7.72
C PHE A 451 13.77 22.95 6.35
N THR A 452 12.67 23.70 6.39
CA THR A 452 12.03 24.24 5.20
C THR A 452 12.52 25.64 4.83
N VAL A 453 12.66 25.89 3.53
CA VAL A 453 13.11 27.14 2.93
C VAL A 453 12.02 27.67 2.01
N ALA A 454 11.59 28.93 2.18
CA ALA A 454 10.64 29.53 1.26
C ALA A 454 11.31 29.81 -0.11
N ASN A 455 10.52 29.86 -1.18
CA ASN A 455 11.03 30.20 -2.51
C ASN A 455 11.27 31.72 -2.64
N ASP A 456 12.23 32.24 -1.89
CA ASP A 456 12.70 33.61 -1.97
C ASP A 456 14.23 33.66 -1.79
N PRO A 457 14.94 34.59 -2.47
CA PRO A 457 16.40 34.65 -2.42
C PRO A 457 16.95 34.78 -0.99
N VAL A 458 16.27 35.53 -0.12
CA VAL A 458 16.72 35.76 1.26
C VAL A 458 16.66 34.48 2.08
N ALA A 459 15.59 33.71 1.95
CA ALA A 459 15.46 32.42 2.62
C ALA A 459 16.48 31.40 2.10
N ILE A 460 16.77 31.41 0.79
CA ILE A 460 17.80 30.54 0.19
C ILE A 460 19.19 30.89 0.77
N CYS A 461 19.55 32.17 0.91
CA CYS A 461 20.79 32.57 1.58
C CYS A 461 20.82 32.11 3.06
N GLN A 462 19.73 32.31 3.81
CA GLN A 462 19.64 31.85 5.22
C GLN A 462 19.74 30.33 5.36
N ALA A 463 19.23 29.57 4.38
CA ALA A 463 19.38 28.13 4.32
C ALA A 463 20.85 27.72 4.17
N SER A 464 21.58 28.43 3.30
CA SER A 464 23.01 28.25 3.08
C SER A 464 23.82 28.46 4.37
N GLU A 465 23.53 29.52 5.13
CA GLU A 465 24.15 29.80 6.43
C GLU A 465 23.91 28.69 7.47
N ARG A 466 22.71 28.12 7.50
CA ARG A 466 22.41 26.98 8.40
C ARG A 466 23.20 25.73 8.04
N ILE A 467 23.43 25.49 6.75
CA ILE A 467 24.22 24.35 6.30
C ILE A 467 25.70 24.59 6.58
N ILE A 468 26.20 25.82 6.46
CA ILE A 468 27.55 26.19 6.89
C ILE A 468 27.77 25.78 8.35
N GLU A 469 26.86 26.18 9.23
CA GLU A 469 26.97 25.88 10.66
C GLU A 469 26.96 24.36 10.92
N PHE A 470 26.08 23.62 10.23
CA PHE A 470 26.04 22.17 10.31
C PHE A 470 27.33 21.49 9.84
N CYS A 471 27.87 21.90 8.69
CA CYS A 471 29.13 21.36 8.17
C CYS A 471 30.30 21.64 9.11
N ARG A 472 30.32 22.82 9.72
CA ARG A 472 31.35 23.22 10.68
C ARG A 472 31.31 22.37 11.96
N GLN A 473 30.12 22.00 12.42
CA GLN A 473 29.90 21.13 13.56
C GLN A 473 30.20 19.65 13.28
N ASN A 474 30.29 19.26 12.01
CA ASN A 474 30.52 17.87 11.57
C ASN A 474 31.86 17.72 10.81
N ASP A 475 32.88 18.47 11.24
CA ASP A 475 34.29 18.32 10.86
C ASP A 475 34.66 18.60 9.39
N LEU A 476 33.85 19.36 8.63
CA LEU A 476 34.31 19.87 7.33
C LEU A 476 35.27 21.05 7.48
N SER A 477 36.31 21.09 6.64
CA SER A 477 37.20 22.24 6.60
C SER A 477 36.45 23.51 6.16
N ALA A 478 36.96 24.69 6.56
CA ALA A 478 36.36 25.97 6.18
C ALA A 478 36.25 26.15 4.64
N LYS A 479 37.25 25.64 3.89
CA LYS A 479 37.27 25.65 2.43
C LYS A 479 36.19 24.75 1.83
N GLN A 480 36.01 23.55 2.37
CA GLN A 480 34.96 22.62 1.94
C GLN A 480 33.57 23.18 2.25
N THR A 481 33.40 23.75 3.45
CA THR A 481 32.14 24.34 3.92
C THR A 481 31.68 25.51 3.03
N MET A 482 32.59 26.43 2.69
CA MET A 482 32.30 27.57 1.84
C MET A 482 31.90 27.14 0.42
N ARG A 483 32.63 26.19 -0.17
CA ARG A 483 32.30 25.64 -1.51
C ARG A 483 30.92 24.98 -1.52
N PHE A 484 30.63 24.19 -0.49
CA PHE A 484 29.36 23.48 -0.37
C PHE A 484 28.17 24.43 -0.26
N SER A 485 28.28 25.45 0.59
CA SER A 485 27.28 26.49 0.77
C SER A 485 26.92 27.20 -0.54
N LEU A 486 27.92 27.67 -1.29
CA LEU A 486 27.72 28.32 -2.60
C LEU A 486 27.01 27.42 -3.60
N ALA A 487 27.43 26.16 -3.69
CA ALA A 487 26.81 25.21 -4.62
C ALA A 487 25.34 24.93 -4.29
N ILE A 488 25.01 24.85 -3.00
CA ILE A 488 23.63 24.60 -2.56
C ILE A 488 22.72 25.77 -2.90
N GLU A 489 23.20 26.99 -2.67
CA GLU A 489 22.49 28.21 -3.02
C GLU A 489 22.21 28.29 -4.53
N GLU A 490 23.19 27.99 -5.37
CA GLU A 490 23.02 27.92 -6.82
C GLU A 490 22.03 26.83 -7.23
N ILE A 491 22.15 25.62 -6.68
CA ILE A 491 21.24 24.50 -6.99
C ILE A 491 19.80 24.84 -6.59
N MET A 492 19.58 25.40 -5.40
CA MET A 492 18.24 25.82 -4.96
C MET A 492 17.69 26.93 -5.86
N THR A 493 18.53 27.87 -6.32
CA THR A 493 18.14 28.95 -7.21
C THR A 493 17.73 28.42 -8.60
N VAL A 494 18.49 27.48 -9.17
CA VAL A 494 18.13 26.82 -10.43
C VAL A 494 16.82 26.05 -10.29
N MET A 495 16.66 25.30 -9.20
CA MET A 495 15.42 24.56 -8.95
C MET A 495 14.22 25.49 -8.68
N ALA A 496 14.44 26.67 -8.10
CA ALA A 496 13.40 27.69 -7.90
C ALA A 496 12.83 28.19 -9.23
N ASP A 497 13.71 28.44 -10.19
CA ASP A 497 13.35 28.88 -11.54
C ASP A 497 12.69 27.74 -12.34
N LYS A 498 13.33 26.57 -12.42
CA LYS A 498 12.93 25.49 -13.32
C LYS A 498 11.84 24.56 -12.79
N SER A 499 11.74 24.37 -11.48
CA SER A 499 10.75 23.46 -10.87
C SER A 499 9.55 24.19 -10.28
N LEU A 500 9.78 25.32 -9.61
CA LEU A 500 8.75 25.99 -8.80
C LEU A 500 8.01 27.13 -9.53
N ASP A 501 8.45 27.57 -10.73
CA ASP A 501 7.86 28.69 -11.48
C ASP A 501 7.51 29.91 -10.56
N GLY A 502 8.36 30.20 -9.57
CA GLY A 502 8.18 31.30 -8.62
C GLY A 502 7.20 31.07 -7.45
N ARG A 503 6.65 29.86 -7.25
CA ARG A 503 5.76 29.52 -6.12
C ARG A 503 6.16 28.21 -5.44
N GLY A 504 6.34 28.23 -4.11
CA GLY A 504 6.55 27.01 -3.32
C GLY A 504 7.62 27.16 -2.25
N SER A 505 8.22 26.03 -1.87
CA SER A 505 9.27 25.95 -0.84
C SER A 505 10.16 24.72 -1.08
N PHE A 506 11.36 24.76 -0.54
CA PHE A 506 12.29 23.63 -0.47
C PHE A 506 12.27 22.98 0.91
N ASP A 507 12.31 21.66 0.94
CA ASP A 507 12.60 20.85 2.13
C ASP A 507 14.07 20.46 2.09
N VAL A 508 14.87 20.95 3.02
CA VAL A 508 16.32 20.73 3.06
C VAL A 508 16.69 19.92 4.28
N ARG A 509 17.37 18.80 4.05
CA ARG A 509 17.89 17.93 5.10
C ARG A 509 19.37 17.67 4.88
N ALA A 510 20.19 17.93 5.90
CA ALA A 510 21.60 17.56 5.91
C ALA A 510 21.83 16.54 7.02
N PHE A 511 22.58 15.48 6.75
CA PHE A 511 22.99 14.53 7.78
C PHE A 511 24.40 14.00 7.55
N ALA A 512 25.13 13.76 8.64
CA ALA A 512 26.49 13.28 8.64
C ALA A 512 26.52 11.83 9.14
N CYS A 513 26.96 10.89 8.30
CA CYS A 513 27.02 9.47 8.63
C CYS A 513 28.28 8.85 8.03
N GLU A 514 28.98 8.01 8.79
CA GLU A 514 30.16 7.26 8.30
C GLU A 514 31.27 8.13 7.66
N GLY A 515 31.48 9.35 8.19
CA GLY A 515 32.49 10.28 7.69
C GLY A 515 32.09 11.06 6.43
N ARG A 516 30.83 10.92 5.98
CA ARG A 516 30.29 11.64 4.83
C ARG A 516 29.15 12.57 5.24
N ILE A 517 28.98 13.65 4.49
CA ILE A 517 27.82 14.53 4.60
C ILE A 517 26.92 14.32 3.38
N THR A 518 25.66 13.98 3.66
CA THR A 518 24.62 13.89 2.66
C THR A 518 23.65 15.05 2.85
N LEU A 519 23.42 15.79 1.78
CA LEU A 519 22.38 16.80 1.68
C LEU A 519 21.28 16.32 0.76
N ARG A 520 20.05 16.55 1.17
CA ARG A 520 18.84 16.37 0.38
C ARG A 520 18.11 17.71 0.26
N ILE A 521 17.81 18.10 -0.97
CA ILE A 521 16.94 19.24 -1.30
C ILE A 521 15.70 18.67 -1.98
N ARG A 522 14.52 19.05 -1.50
CA ARG A 522 13.24 18.60 -2.04
C ARG A 522 12.38 19.76 -2.43
N CYS A 523 11.77 19.69 -3.60
CA CYS A 523 10.76 20.67 -4.00
C CYS A 523 9.61 19.99 -4.75
N GLY A 524 8.43 20.60 -4.66
CA GLY A 524 7.32 20.27 -5.55
C GLY A 524 7.54 20.85 -6.96
N GLY A 525 6.51 20.71 -7.80
CA GLY A 525 6.44 21.40 -9.08
C GLY A 525 6.83 20.54 -10.29
N ARG A 526 7.31 21.18 -11.36
CA ARG A 526 7.66 20.50 -12.62
C ARG A 526 8.90 19.62 -12.44
N GLN A 527 8.90 18.47 -13.11
CA GLN A 527 10.02 17.55 -13.08
C GLN A 527 11.22 18.18 -13.78
N TYR A 528 12.29 18.44 -13.04
CA TYR A 528 13.53 19.01 -13.59
C TYR A 528 14.73 18.34 -12.93
N ASN A 529 15.55 17.68 -13.74
CA ASN A 529 16.80 17.08 -13.29
C ASN A 529 17.94 18.10 -13.51
N PRO A 530 18.56 18.64 -12.44
CA PRO A 530 19.67 19.58 -12.59
C PRO A 530 20.99 18.89 -12.97
N ILE A 531 21.13 17.56 -12.84
CA ILE A 531 22.42 16.85 -13.03
C ILE A 531 22.99 16.97 -14.45
N PRO A 532 22.21 16.81 -15.53
CA PRO A 532 22.73 16.99 -16.88
C PRO A 532 23.32 18.38 -17.08
N LEU A 533 22.67 19.42 -16.53
CA LEU A 533 23.17 20.80 -16.55
C LEU A 533 24.48 20.91 -15.78
N ILE A 534 24.57 20.30 -14.59
CA ILE A 534 25.78 20.30 -13.76
C ILE A 534 26.97 19.59 -14.44
N ARG A 535 26.70 18.55 -15.24
CA ARG A 535 27.73 17.74 -15.90
C ARG A 535 28.06 18.20 -17.33
N SER A 536 27.23 19.00 -17.97
CA SER A 536 27.49 19.51 -19.32
C SER A 536 28.46 20.69 -19.25
N ASP A 537 29.65 20.48 -19.80
CA ASP A 537 30.71 21.51 -19.87
C ASP A 537 30.50 22.52 -21.01
N GLN A 538 29.44 22.37 -21.82
CA GLN A 538 29.40 22.91 -23.19
C GLN A 538 28.39 24.02 -23.53
N ASP A 539 27.46 24.46 -22.67
CA ASP A 539 26.53 25.55 -23.05
C ASP A 539 26.03 26.38 -21.85
N MET A 540 26.94 27.00 -21.09
CA MET A 540 26.57 27.71 -19.85
C MET A 540 27.20 29.11 -19.85
N GLU A 541 26.36 30.15 -19.80
CA GLU A 541 26.80 31.53 -19.61
C GLU A 541 27.77 31.60 -18.41
N GLU A 542 28.97 32.14 -18.65
CA GLU A 542 30.21 31.97 -17.86
C GLU A 542 30.15 32.32 -16.35
N ASP A 543 29.06 32.92 -15.85
CA ASP A 543 28.98 33.43 -14.47
C ASP A 543 27.91 32.78 -13.57
N SER A 544 26.98 31.96 -14.10
CA SER A 544 25.76 31.60 -13.36
C SER A 544 25.83 30.36 -12.44
N LEU A 545 26.87 29.52 -12.54
CA LEU A 545 26.94 28.20 -11.86
C LEU A 545 28.35 27.86 -11.33
N PHE A 546 29.09 28.87 -10.87
CA PHE A 546 30.48 28.73 -10.43
C PHE A 546 30.61 27.89 -9.15
N GLY A 547 29.72 28.07 -8.17
CA GLY A 547 29.66 27.32 -6.93
C GLY A 547 29.50 25.82 -7.13
N ILE A 548 28.63 25.41 -8.06
CA ILE A 548 28.44 24.01 -8.45
C ILE A 548 29.74 23.40 -8.99
N ARG A 549 30.47 24.12 -9.85
CA ARG A 549 31.78 23.66 -10.35
C ARG A 549 32.79 23.44 -9.21
N MET A 550 32.77 24.30 -8.19
CA MET A 550 33.72 24.22 -7.08
C MET A 550 33.54 22.98 -6.19
N ILE A 551 32.36 22.35 -6.19
CA ILE A 551 32.09 21.15 -5.40
C ILE A 551 32.25 19.86 -6.19
N MET A 552 32.38 19.89 -7.52
CA MET A 552 32.44 18.68 -8.35
C MET A 552 33.56 17.71 -7.91
N ASP A 553 34.72 18.24 -7.52
CA ASP A 553 35.86 17.44 -7.05
C ASP A 553 35.64 16.84 -5.64
N MET A 554 34.66 17.36 -4.89
CA MET A 554 34.30 16.90 -3.53
C MET A 554 33.07 16.00 -3.53
N VAL A 555 32.26 16.07 -4.57
CA VAL A 555 31.03 15.30 -4.71
C VAL A 555 31.40 13.87 -5.06
N LYS A 556 31.06 12.95 -4.17
CA LYS A 556 31.20 11.52 -4.42
C LYS A 556 30.06 11.02 -5.30
N ASP A 557 28.85 11.48 -5.01
CA ASP A 557 27.67 11.16 -5.81
C ASP A 557 26.66 12.32 -5.79
N MET A 558 25.99 12.51 -6.92
CA MET A 558 24.97 13.51 -7.13
C MET A 558 23.79 12.85 -7.81
N LEU A 559 22.62 12.99 -7.22
CA LEU A 559 21.49 12.20 -7.66
C LEU A 559 20.17 12.95 -7.60
N TYR A 560 19.36 12.74 -8.63
CA TYR A 560 18.06 13.34 -8.79
C TYR A 560 17.02 12.24 -8.93
N ILE A 561 15.99 12.32 -8.09
CA ILE A 561 14.84 11.42 -8.12
C ILE A 561 13.57 12.26 -8.15
N SER A 562 12.68 11.91 -9.06
CA SER A 562 11.27 12.27 -8.94
C SER A 562 10.51 11.06 -8.40
N THR A 563 9.90 11.19 -7.23
CA THR A 563 8.94 10.19 -6.70
C THR A 563 7.74 10.97 -6.19
N PHE A 564 6.50 10.51 -6.45
CA PHE A 564 5.28 11.17 -5.94
C PHE A 564 5.10 12.65 -6.34
N GLY A 565 5.62 13.06 -7.50
CA GLY A 565 5.59 14.48 -7.91
C GLY A 565 6.48 15.39 -7.06
N VAL A 566 7.42 14.78 -6.31
CA VAL A 566 8.47 15.45 -5.54
C VAL A 566 9.78 15.34 -6.28
N ASN A 567 10.39 16.46 -6.62
CA ASN A 567 11.78 16.52 -7.03
C ASN A 567 12.64 16.39 -5.77
N SER A 568 13.45 15.35 -5.68
CA SER A 568 14.44 15.16 -4.62
C SER A 568 15.82 15.15 -5.24
N PHE A 569 16.69 16.05 -4.78
CA PHE A 569 18.07 16.16 -5.20
C PHE A 569 18.97 15.82 -4.02
N PHE A 570 19.93 14.93 -4.23
CA PHE A 570 20.86 14.44 -3.23
C PHE A 570 22.29 14.80 -3.66
N VAL A 571 23.07 15.26 -2.70
CA VAL A 571 24.50 15.51 -2.85
C VAL A 571 25.21 14.83 -1.70
N GLU A 572 26.13 13.92 -2.00
CA GLU A 572 26.98 13.27 -1.01
C GLU A 572 28.42 13.72 -1.17
N ILE A 573 29.02 14.14 -0.07
CA ILE A 573 30.37 14.69 0.00
C ILE A 573 31.19 13.87 1.01
N GLU A 574 32.45 13.65 0.67
CA GLU A 574 33.45 12.92 1.46
C GLU A 574 34.44 13.84 2.17
#